data_AF-A0A448ZPU3-F1
#
_entry.id   AF-A0A448ZPU3-F1
#
_cell.length_a   1.000
_cell.length_b   1.000
_cell.length_c   1.000
_cell.angle_alpha   90.00
_cell.angle_beta   90.00
_cell.angle_gamma   90.00
#
_symmetry.space_group_name_H-M   'P 1'
#
loop_
_entity.id
_entity.type
_entity.pdbx_description
1 polymer ?
#
loop_
_entity_poly.entity_id
_entity_poly.type
_entity_poly.pdbx_seq_one_letter_code
_entity_poly.pdbx_strand_id
1 'polypeptide(L)'
;MSIATFTTSMGTFKAELYTDRMPITCGNFIDLANSGFYDGLHFHRVIPGFMNQFGCPYSKDPNSSRSGTGGPMQKTAFKNCNGESMLRNHDGCIPDEIGDGHPRISNSVGTLSMANTGKATECIIE
;
A
#
# COMPACT_ATOMS: atom_id res chain seq x y z
N MET A 1 -0.84 14.07 11.41
CA MET A 1 -1.50 12.80 11.81
C MET A 1 -2.65 12.54 10.85
N SER A 2 -2.52 11.51 10.02
CA SER A 2 -3.52 11.13 9.01
C SER A 2 -4.09 9.77 9.36
N ILE A 3 -5.41 9.60 9.25
CA ILE A 3 -6.10 8.34 9.57
C ILE A 3 -6.77 7.82 8.31
N ALA A 4 -6.42 6.59 7.92
CA ALA A 4 -7.08 5.86 6.86
C ALA A 4 -8.24 5.05 7.44
N THR A 5 -9.44 5.17 6.86
CA THR A 5 -10.61 4.38 7.26
C THR A 5 -10.88 3.32 6.19
N PHE A 6 -10.83 2.05 6.57
CA PHE A 6 -11.07 0.91 5.70
C PHE A 6 -12.46 0.37 5.98
N THR A 7 -13.31 0.33 4.97
CA THR A 7 -14.64 -0.28 5.06
C THR A 7 -14.60 -1.61 4.32
N THR A 8 -14.82 -2.70 5.05
CA THR A 8 -14.80 -4.06 4.50
C THR A 8 -16.12 -4.77 4.79
N SER A 9 -16.35 -5.92 4.15
CA SER A 9 -17.51 -6.78 4.42
C SER A 9 -17.57 -7.31 5.86
N MET A 10 -16.44 -7.34 6.56
CA MET A 10 -16.32 -7.80 7.96
C MET A 10 -16.38 -6.65 8.97
N GLY A 11 -16.55 -5.41 8.50
CA GLY A 11 -16.62 -4.21 9.34
C GLY A 11 -15.64 -3.14 8.92
N THR A 12 -15.66 -2.04 9.67
CA THR A 12 -14.82 -0.88 9.44
C THR A 12 -13.70 -0.81 10.48
N PHE A 13 -12.47 -0.61 10.02
CA PHE A 13 -11.33 -0.35 10.90
C PHE A 13 -10.57 0.90 10.44
N LYS A 14 -9.75 1.44 11.32
CA LYS A 14 -8.94 2.63 11.06
C LYS A 14 -7.47 2.29 11.26
N ALA A 15 -6.63 2.77 10.35
CA ALA A 15 -5.19 2.71 10.49
C ALA A 15 -4.63 4.13 10.57
N GLU A 16 -3.67 4.33 11.45
CA GLU A 16 -2.91 5.58 11.52
C GLU A 16 -1.75 5.52 10.51
N LEU A 17 -1.59 6.59 9.74
CA LEU A 17 -0.52 6.73 8.77
C LEU A 17 0.58 7.61 9.35
N TYR A 18 1.80 7.09 9.40
CA TYR A 18 2.99 7.80 9.86
C TYR A 18 3.55 8.73 8.77
N THR A 19 2.78 9.73 8.37
CA THR A 19 3.12 10.68 7.29
C THR A 19 4.43 11.42 7.53
N ASP A 20 4.82 11.61 8.79
CA ASP A 20 6.03 12.33 9.18
C ASP A 20 7.29 11.45 9.10
N ARG A 21 7.12 10.12 9.09
CA ARG A 21 8.23 9.14 9.02
C ARG A 21 8.33 8.48 7.65
N MET A 22 7.21 8.29 6.96
CA MET A 22 7.13 7.61 5.67
C MET A 22 6.31 8.47 4.69
N PRO A 23 6.77 9.69 4.34
CA PRO A 23 6.01 10.63 3.53
C PRO A 23 5.76 10.15 2.10
N ILE A 24 6.65 9.36 1.52
CA ILE A 24 6.49 8.83 0.15
C ILE A 24 5.46 7.71 0.17
N THR A 25 5.61 6.73 1.05
CA THR A 25 4.71 5.59 1.18
C THR A 25 3.30 6.03 1.58
N CYS A 26 3.18 6.91 2.59
CA CYS A 26 1.88 7.44 2.98
C CYS A 26 1.24 8.29 1.88
N GLY A 27 2.01 9.12 1.19
CA GLY A 27 1.49 9.95 0.09
C GLY A 27 0.97 9.10 -1.08
N ASN A 28 1.73 8.07 -1.47
CA ASN A 28 1.30 7.11 -2.48
C ASN A 28 0.01 6.38 -2.07
N PHE A 29 -0.05 5.91 -0.82
CA PHE A 29 -1.24 5.25 -0.28
C PHE A 29 -2.47 6.16 -0.32
N ILE A 30 -2.32 7.41 0.14
CA ILE A 30 -3.40 8.40 0.17
C ILE A 30 -3.89 8.72 -1.25
N ASP A 31 -2.98 8.88 -2.21
CA ASP A 31 -3.33 9.12 -3.63
C ASP A 31 -4.13 7.96 -4.23
N LEU A 32 -3.71 6.71 -3.99
CA LEU A 32 -4.42 5.51 -4.43
C LEU A 32 -5.78 5.36 -3.74
N ALA A 33 -5.85 5.65 -2.43
CA ALA A 33 -7.10 5.62 -1.70
C ALA A 33 -8.10 6.67 -2.20
N ASN A 34 -7.64 7.91 -2.41
CA ASN A 34 -8.49 9.01 -2.88
C ASN A 34 -8.95 8.83 -4.34
N SER A 35 -8.18 8.10 -5.15
CA SER A 35 -8.59 7.76 -6.53
C SER A 35 -9.54 6.56 -6.62
N GLY A 36 -9.92 5.95 -5.48
CA GLY A 36 -10.78 4.77 -5.45
C GLY A 36 -10.09 3.49 -5.96
N PHE A 37 -8.76 3.45 -5.97
CA PHE A 37 -8.00 2.30 -6.46
C PHE A 37 -8.30 1.02 -5.66
N TYR A 38 -8.46 1.17 -4.34
CA TYR A 38 -8.74 0.05 -3.43
C TYR A 38 -10.21 -0.39 -3.43
N ASP A 39 -11.11 0.34 -4.11
CA ASP A 39 -12.54 0.04 -4.09
C ASP A 39 -12.85 -1.24 -4.86
N GLY A 40 -13.57 -2.15 -4.18
CA GLY A 40 -13.93 -3.45 -4.71
C GLY A 40 -12.74 -4.44 -4.80
N LEU A 41 -11.59 -4.11 -4.21
CA LEU A 41 -10.50 -5.07 -4.08
C LEU A 41 -10.77 -6.07 -2.96
N HIS A 42 -10.44 -7.32 -3.23
CA HIS A 42 -10.48 -8.38 -2.24
C HIS A 42 -9.07 -8.64 -1.69
N PHE A 43 -9.00 -9.14 -0.46
CA PHE A 43 -7.76 -9.70 0.08
C PHE A 43 -7.45 -10.98 -0.67
N HIS A 44 -6.47 -10.93 -1.56
CA HIS A 44 -6.10 -12.09 -2.38
C HIS A 44 -5.17 -13.07 -1.65
N ARG A 45 -4.60 -12.64 -0.51
CA ARG A 45 -3.78 -13.48 0.34
C ARG A 45 -4.05 -13.17 1.80
N VAL A 46 -4.54 -14.16 2.53
CA VAL A 46 -4.83 -14.09 3.97
C VAL A 46 -4.11 -15.25 4.64
N ILE A 47 -3.13 -14.94 5.49
CA ILE A 47 -2.39 -15.96 6.25
C ILE A 47 -2.72 -15.76 7.74
N PRO A 48 -3.48 -16.69 8.35
CA PRO A 48 -3.86 -16.59 9.76
C PRO A 48 -2.63 -16.46 10.67
N GLY A 49 -2.64 -15.45 11.55
CA GLY A 49 -1.54 -15.17 12.48
C GLY A 49 -0.33 -14.50 11.87
N PHE A 50 -0.38 -14.09 10.59
CA PHE A 50 0.72 -13.43 9.92
C PHE A 50 0.31 -12.11 9.27
N MET A 51 -0.39 -12.14 8.13
CA MET A 51 -0.70 -10.92 7.36
C MET A 51 -1.90 -11.08 6.42
N ASN A 52 -2.45 -9.93 6.00
CA ASN A 52 -3.53 -9.83 5.03
C ASN A 52 -3.11 -8.92 3.87
N GLN A 53 -2.81 -9.49 2.71
CA GLN A 53 -2.29 -8.76 1.56
C GLN A 53 -3.42 -8.30 0.62
N PHE A 54 -3.35 -7.03 0.20
CA PHE A 54 -4.28 -6.41 -0.74
C PHE A 54 -3.59 -5.33 -1.59
N GLY A 55 -4.33 -4.68 -2.50
CA GLY A 55 -3.79 -3.66 -3.39
C GLY A 55 -3.40 -4.15 -4.79
N CYS A 56 -3.80 -5.37 -5.16
CA CYS A 56 -3.68 -5.84 -6.54
C CYS A 56 -4.97 -5.55 -7.33
N PRO A 57 -4.93 -4.80 -8.45
CA PRO A 57 -6.11 -4.46 -9.23
C PRO A 57 -6.77 -5.66 -9.91
N TYR A 58 -6.01 -6.72 -10.20
CA TYR A 58 -6.56 -7.97 -10.72
C TYR A 58 -7.43 -8.71 -9.70
N SER A 59 -7.29 -8.40 -8.42
CA SER A 59 -8.08 -9.00 -7.33
C SER A 59 -9.48 -8.41 -7.21
N LYS A 60 -9.90 -7.55 -8.15
CA LYS A 60 -11.32 -7.25 -8.38
C LYS A 60 -12.09 -8.49 -8.84
N ASP A 61 -11.44 -9.34 -9.63
CA ASP A 61 -11.99 -10.63 -10.03
C ASP A 61 -11.40 -11.74 -9.13
N PRO A 62 -12.21 -12.37 -8.26
CA PRO A 62 -11.75 -13.43 -7.37
C PRO A 62 -11.23 -14.67 -8.11
N ASN A 63 -11.58 -14.86 -9.38
CA ASN A 63 -11.12 -15.97 -10.20
C ASN A 63 -9.87 -15.64 -11.04
N SER A 64 -9.36 -14.41 -10.95
CA SER A 64 -8.19 -14.02 -11.72
C SER A 64 -6.92 -14.69 -11.17
N SER A 65 -6.31 -15.54 -11.98
CA SER A 65 -5.00 -16.14 -11.72
C SER A 65 -3.86 -15.11 -11.66
N ARG A 66 -4.13 -13.84 -11.99
CA ARG A 66 -3.19 -12.71 -11.92
C ARG A 66 -3.29 -11.93 -10.61
N SER A 67 -4.13 -12.37 -9.68
CA SER A 67 -4.20 -11.80 -8.33
C SER A 67 -2.84 -11.91 -7.64
N GLY A 68 -2.34 -10.79 -7.11
CA GLY A 68 -1.00 -10.66 -6.50
C GLY A 68 0.12 -10.22 -7.44
N THR A 69 -0.10 -10.15 -8.77
CA THR A 69 0.93 -9.68 -9.72
C THR A 69 0.70 -8.26 -10.24
N GLY A 70 -0.39 -7.62 -9.85
CA GLY A 70 -0.76 -6.29 -10.30
C GLY A 70 -0.39 -5.22 -9.27
N GLY A 71 -0.08 -4.02 -9.77
CA GLY A 71 0.16 -2.83 -8.98
C GLY A 71 -0.47 -1.58 -9.61
N PRO A 72 -0.18 -0.39 -9.07
CA PRO A 72 -0.60 0.89 -9.63
C PRO A 72 -0.18 1.06 -11.09
N MET A 73 -0.83 1.97 -11.81
CA MET A 73 -0.44 2.26 -13.19
C MET A 73 0.98 2.85 -13.25
N GLN A 74 1.76 2.33 -14.20
CA GLN A 74 3.14 2.75 -14.46
C GLN A 74 3.22 4.25 -14.76
N LYS A 75 4.29 4.93 -14.32
CA LYS A 75 4.57 6.34 -14.63
C LYS A 75 3.46 7.33 -14.26
N THR A 76 2.60 6.97 -13.31
CA THR A 76 1.64 7.93 -12.74
C THR A 76 2.32 8.79 -11.70
N ALA A 77 2.00 10.08 -11.70
CA ALA A 77 2.50 11.03 -10.72
C ALA A 77 1.60 11.04 -9.48
N PHE A 78 2.20 11.15 -8.30
CA PHE A 78 1.51 11.37 -7.03
C PHE A 78 2.27 12.42 -6.22
N LYS A 79 1.61 13.03 -5.22
CA LYS A 79 2.28 13.92 -4.27
C LYS A 79 2.60 13.17 -2.99
N ASN A 80 3.84 13.26 -2.53
CA ASN A 80 4.20 12.76 -1.21
C ASN A 80 3.63 13.68 -0.10
N CYS A 81 3.69 13.24 1.16
CA CYS A 81 3.20 14.04 2.29
C CYS A 81 3.99 15.34 2.52
N ASN A 82 5.19 15.47 1.96
CA ASN A 82 6.01 16.69 2.00
C ASN A 82 5.61 17.70 0.89
N GLY A 83 4.71 17.33 -0.02
CA GLY A 83 4.25 18.16 -1.12
C GLY A 83 5.07 18.04 -2.41
N GLU A 84 6.06 17.16 -2.45
CA GLU A 84 6.89 16.90 -3.62
C GLU A 84 6.17 15.95 -4.58
N SER A 85 6.26 16.25 -5.88
CA SER A 85 5.69 15.41 -6.93
C SER A 85 6.65 14.26 -7.25
N MET A 86 6.17 13.03 -7.10
CA MET A 86 6.91 11.82 -7.38
C MET A 86 6.25 11.02 -8.50
N LEU A 87 7.06 10.26 -9.23
CA LEU A 87 6.61 9.37 -10.30
C LEU A 87 6.78 7.92 -9.86
N ARG A 88 5.71 7.13 -10.00
CA ARG A 88 5.79 5.68 -9.85
C ARG A 88 6.68 5.12 -10.96
N ASN A 89 7.49 4.12 -10.64
CA ASN A 89 8.44 3.54 -11.58
C ASN A 89 7.73 2.74 -12.71
N HIS A 90 8.51 2.04 -13.55
CA HIS A 90 7.95 1.25 -14.65
C HIS A 90 7.00 0.14 -14.18
N ASP A 91 7.16 -0.35 -12.96
CA ASP A 91 6.30 -1.39 -12.38
C ASP A 91 5.13 -0.79 -11.56
N GLY A 92 5.01 0.54 -11.52
CA GLY A 92 4.00 1.22 -10.69
C GLY A 92 4.38 1.30 -9.21
N CYS A 93 5.64 1.01 -8.87
CA CYS A 93 6.14 0.95 -7.51
C CYS A 93 6.89 2.22 -7.12
N ILE A 94 7.04 2.42 -5.81
CA ILE A 94 7.77 3.55 -5.21
C ILE A 94 9.07 3.06 -4.56
N PRO A 95 10.11 3.90 -4.39
CA PRO A 95 11.31 3.51 -3.64
C PRO A 95 10.97 3.20 -2.18
N ASP A 96 11.68 2.23 -1.59
CA ASP A 96 11.58 1.92 -0.16
C ASP A 96 12.16 3.05 0.71
N GLU A 97 11.44 3.45 1.75
CA GLU A 97 11.86 4.49 2.71
C GLU A 97 12.57 3.89 3.95
N ILE A 98 12.56 2.55 4.10
CA ILE A 98 13.23 1.86 5.21
C ILE A 98 14.73 1.75 4.95
N GLY A 99 15.51 2.72 5.45
CA GLY A 99 16.98 2.69 5.35
C GLY A 99 17.67 4.05 5.49
N ASP A 100 16.97 5.14 5.15
CA ASP A 100 17.49 6.52 5.22
C ASP A 100 17.41 7.13 6.64
N GLY A 101 17.65 6.32 7.67
CA GLY A 101 17.68 6.77 9.07
C GLY A 101 16.36 6.64 9.83
N HIS A 102 15.31 6.10 9.22
CA HIS A 102 14.07 5.76 9.92
C HIS A 102 14.18 4.37 10.59
N PRO A 103 13.90 4.26 11.90
CA PRO A 103 13.96 2.98 12.61
C PRO A 103 12.89 2.04 12.05
N ARG A 104 13.24 0.75 11.89
CA ARG A 104 12.28 -0.31 11.58
C ARG A 104 11.12 -0.22 12.56
N ILE A 105 9.94 0.14 12.07
CA ILE A 105 8.73 0.18 12.87
C ILE A 105 8.36 -1.28 13.14
N SER A 106 8.02 -1.58 14.39
CA SER A 106 7.78 -2.95 14.87
C SER A 106 6.79 -3.73 13.99
N ASN A 107 7.10 -5.00 13.71
CA ASN A 107 6.21 -5.96 13.04
C ASN A 107 5.13 -6.50 14.00
N SER A 108 4.58 -5.65 14.86
CA SER A 108 3.49 -6.02 15.75
C SER A 108 2.21 -6.31 14.95
N VAL A 109 1.33 -7.13 15.51
CA VAL A 109 0.01 -7.40 14.92
C VAL A 109 -0.74 -6.08 14.76
N GLY A 110 -1.26 -5.81 13.55
CA GLY A 110 -1.98 -4.57 13.23
C GLY A 110 -1.12 -3.46 12.60
N THR A 111 0.18 -3.71 12.37
CA THR A 111 0.99 -2.81 11.54
C THR A 111 0.58 -2.94 10.08
N LEU A 112 0.39 -1.79 9.42
CA LEU A 112 0.16 -1.68 7.98
C LEU A 112 1.49 -1.44 7.29
N SER A 113 1.88 -2.30 6.35
CA SER A 113 3.15 -2.19 5.63
C SER A 113 2.93 -2.30 4.13
N MET A 114 3.88 -1.81 3.34
CA MET A 114 3.88 -2.10 1.91
C MET A 114 4.63 -3.40 1.65
N ALA A 115 4.04 -4.24 0.81
CA ALA A 115 4.71 -5.44 0.34
C ALA A 115 5.63 -5.14 -0.84
N ASN A 116 6.80 -5.76 -0.81
CA ASN A 116 7.78 -5.75 -1.88
C ASN A 116 8.07 -7.20 -2.35
N THR A 117 8.56 -7.34 -3.58
CA THR A 117 8.97 -8.64 -4.15
C THR A 117 10.47 -8.92 -3.94
N GLY A 118 11.09 -8.38 -2.88
CA GLY A 118 12.53 -8.51 -2.59
C GLY A 118 13.45 -7.57 -3.37
N LYS A 119 12.88 -6.63 -4.14
CA LYS A 119 13.58 -5.42 -4.64
C LYS A 119 13.18 -4.23 -3.76
N ALA A 120 14.00 -3.18 -3.70
CA ALA A 120 13.76 -1.95 -2.94
C ALA A 120 12.62 -1.09 -3.54
N THR A 121 11.49 -1.72 -3.84
CA THR A 121 10.34 -1.13 -4.52
C THR A 121 9.05 -1.65 -3.89
N GLU A 122 8.21 -0.73 -3.45
CA GLU A 122 6.94 -1.01 -2.78
C GLU A 122 5.78 -0.89 -3.78
N CYS A 123 4.98 -1.95 -3.94
CA CYS A 123 3.97 -2.00 -5.01
C CYS A 123 2.53 -2.27 -4.49
N ILE A 124 2.39 -3.01 -3.39
CA ILE A 124 1.09 -3.43 -2.81
C ILE A 124 1.15 -3.36 -1.27
N ILE A 125 0.06 -3.67 -0.56
CA ILE A 125 -0.05 -3.53 0.91
C ILE A 125 -0.19 -4.90 1.58
N GLU A 126 0.44 -5.07 2.74
CA GLU A 126 0.35 -6.26 3.60
C GLU A 126 0.08 -5.95 5.09
#